data_AF-A0A0W8FL76-F1
#
_entry.id   AF-A0A0W8FL76-F1
#
_cell.length_a   1.000
_cell.length_b   1.000
_cell.length_c   1.000
_cell.angle_alpha   90.00
_cell.angle_beta   90.00
_cell.angle_gamma   90.00
#
_symmetry.space_group_name_H-M   'P 1'
#
loop_
_entity.id
_entity.type
_entity.pdbx_description
1 polymer ?
#
loop_
_entity_poly.entity_id
_entity_poly.type
_entity_poly.pdbx_seq_one_letter_code
_entity_poly.pdbx_strand_id
1 'polypeptide(L)'
;MDLNDIIKIICFYILVASGETLNGIGRTLYLNRRVGAVKAKRISIIPAIILCLIICYFYVPIIGITTDQGLLLLGISLSAFMLLFDVFLGKFVMKAKLSVILDDLNIFKGNLLAVGLILMTFCPLLAIKLRNIL
;
A
#
# COMPACT_ATOMS: atom_id res chain seq x y z
N MET A 1 22.24 8.91 -5.70
CA MET A 1 21.42 8.60 -4.52
C MET A 1 22.37 8.51 -3.35
N ASP A 2 22.25 9.43 -2.41
CA ASP A 2 23.05 9.39 -1.20
C ASP A 2 22.48 8.38 -0.20
N LEU A 3 23.30 7.92 0.73
CA LEU A 3 22.87 6.99 1.79
C LEU A 3 21.65 7.51 2.56
N ASN A 4 21.56 8.84 2.71
CA ASN A 4 20.44 9.50 3.38
C ASN A 4 19.11 9.33 2.62
N ASP A 5 19.13 9.35 1.28
CA ASP A 5 17.92 9.15 0.47
C ASP A 5 17.43 7.71 0.54
N ILE A 6 18.37 6.75 0.57
CA ILE A 6 18.05 5.33 0.75
C ILE A 6 17.36 5.11 2.10
N ILE A 7 17.89 5.71 3.18
CA ILE A 7 17.28 5.62 4.51
C ILE A 7 15.86 6.20 4.51
N LYS A 8 15.64 7.37 3.89
CA LYS A 8 14.30 7.99 3.79
C LYS A 8 13.31 7.09 3.05
N ILE A 9 13.74 6.43 1.96
CA ILE A 9 12.90 5.50 1.18
C ILE A 9 12.54 4.27 2.02
N ILE A 10 13.50 3.70 2.74
CA ILE A 10 13.25 2.56 3.63
C ILE A 10 12.29 2.96 4.75
N CYS A 11 12.49 4.11 5.39
CA CYS A 11 11.58 4.66 6.39
C CYS A 11 10.17 4.85 5.83
N PHE A 12 10.05 5.38 4.61
CA PHE A 12 8.78 5.53 3.91
C PHE A 12 8.08 4.18 3.70
N TYR A 13 8.80 3.14 3.23
CA TYR A 13 8.23 1.80 3.05
C TYR A 13 7.73 1.20 4.35
N ILE A 14 8.52 1.30 5.43
CA ILE A 14 8.15 0.78 6.75
C ILE A 14 6.93 1.51 7.30
N LEU A 15 6.86 2.83 7.13
CA LEU A 15 5.76 3.67 7.62
C LEU A 15 4.45 3.34 6.91
N VAL A 16 4.50 3.18 5.59
CA VAL A 16 3.36 2.74 4.79
C VAL A 16 2.92 1.33 5.18
N ALA A 17 3.85 0.37 5.24
CA ALA A 17 3.56 -1.01 5.61
C ALA A 17 2.93 -1.14 7.00
N SER A 18 3.41 -0.35 7.97
CA SER A 18 2.84 -0.30 9.32
C SER A 18 1.42 0.25 9.31
N GLY A 19 1.17 1.32 8.55
CA GLY A 19 -0.15 1.93 8.40
C GLY A 19 -1.16 1.00 7.73
N GLU A 20 -0.77 0.30 6.67
CA GLU A 20 -1.62 -0.71 6.03
C GLU A 20 -1.88 -1.91 6.93
N THR A 21 -0.88 -2.37 7.69
CA THR A 21 -1.06 -3.44 8.67
C THR A 21 -2.09 -3.06 9.73
N LEU A 22 -1.99 -1.84 10.28
CA LEU A 22 -2.97 -1.32 11.24
C LEU A 22 -4.38 -1.25 10.63
N ASN A 23 -4.49 -0.78 9.39
CA ASN A 23 -5.76 -0.73 8.67
C ASN A 23 -6.32 -2.15 8.41
N GLY A 24 -5.47 -3.13 8.09
CA GLY A 24 -5.82 -4.53 7.91
C GLY A 24 -6.30 -5.20 9.20
N ILE A 25 -5.66 -4.88 10.34
CA ILE A 25 -6.09 -5.32 11.68
C ILE A 25 -7.45 -4.70 12.03
N GLY A 26 -7.60 -3.38 11.83
CA GLY A 26 -8.85 -2.66 12.06
C GLY A 26 -10.02 -3.23 11.23
N ARG A 27 -9.76 -3.55 9.96
CA ARG A 27 -10.73 -4.24 9.09
C ARG A 27 -11.16 -5.57 9.69
N THR A 28 -10.22 -6.35 10.19
CA THR A 28 -10.49 -7.71 10.68
C THR A 28 -11.23 -7.70 12.02
N LEU A 29 -10.86 -6.79 12.94
CA LEU A 29 -11.47 -6.67 14.27
C LEU A 29 -12.84 -5.99 14.23
N TYR A 30 -12.99 -4.89 13.50
CA TYR A 30 -14.20 -4.05 13.53
C TYR A 30 -15.13 -4.28 12.35
N LEU A 31 -14.62 -4.19 11.12
CA LEU A 31 -15.47 -4.26 9.92
C LEU A 31 -15.93 -5.68 9.61
N ASN A 32 -15.05 -6.67 9.75
CA ASN A 32 -15.38 -8.06 9.41
C ASN A 32 -16.52 -8.60 10.28
N ARG A 33 -16.54 -8.21 11.57
CA ARG A 33 -17.58 -8.57 12.53
C ARG A 33 -18.93 -7.88 12.27
N ARG A 34 -18.94 -6.73 11.59
CA ARG A 34 -20.15 -5.91 11.36
C ARG A 34 -20.80 -6.11 9.98
N VAL A 35 -19.99 -6.27 8.92
CA VAL A 35 -20.47 -6.16 7.52
C VAL A 35 -20.12 -7.37 6.65
N GLY A 36 -19.39 -8.35 7.19
CA GLY A 36 -18.90 -9.53 6.47
C GLY A 36 -17.63 -9.28 5.65
N ALA A 37 -16.85 -10.34 5.42
CA ALA A 37 -15.48 -10.27 4.92
C ALA A 37 -15.32 -9.54 3.57
N VAL A 38 -16.25 -9.77 2.64
CA VAL A 38 -16.18 -9.20 1.28
C VAL A 38 -16.42 -7.69 1.31
N LYS A 39 -17.45 -7.22 2.02
CA LYS A 39 -17.76 -5.78 2.13
C LYS A 39 -16.73 -5.05 3.00
N ALA A 40 -16.24 -5.68 4.06
CA ALA A 40 -15.17 -5.16 4.90
C ALA A 40 -13.90 -4.84 4.10
N LYS A 41 -13.52 -5.72 3.16
CA LYS A 41 -12.35 -5.50 2.28
C LYS A 41 -12.56 -4.29 1.36
N ARG A 42 -13.74 -4.14 0.79
CA ARG A 42 -14.07 -3.00 -0.11
C ARG A 42 -14.04 -1.66 0.62
N ILE A 43 -14.60 -1.60 1.83
CA ILE A 43 -14.65 -0.36 2.62
C ILE A 43 -13.25 0.01 3.13
N SER A 44 -12.44 -0.97 3.53
CA SER A 44 -11.09 -0.75 4.06
C SER A 44 -10.09 -0.20 3.05
N ILE A 45 -10.36 -0.29 1.75
CA ILE A 45 -9.49 0.27 0.71
C ILE A 45 -9.51 1.80 0.72
N ILE A 46 -10.64 2.41 1.07
CA ILE A 46 -10.76 3.86 1.14
C ILE A 46 -9.76 4.45 2.16
N PRO A 47 -9.76 4.03 3.45
CA PRO A 47 -8.77 4.52 4.40
C PRO A 47 -7.34 4.09 4.04
N ALA A 48 -7.14 2.92 3.39
CA ALA A 48 -5.80 2.51 2.92
C ALA A 48 -5.23 3.50 1.91
N ILE A 49 -6.01 3.83 0.86
CA ILE A 49 -5.61 4.76 -0.18
C ILE A 49 -5.39 6.16 0.40
N ILE A 50 -6.31 6.64 1.25
CA ILE A 50 -6.17 7.95 1.89
C ILE A 50 -4.89 8.02 2.71
N LEU A 51 -4.61 6.99 3.51
CA LEU A 51 -3.41 6.92 4.34
C LEU A 51 -2.14 6.88 3.47
N CYS A 52 -2.12 6.05 2.42
CA CYS A 52 -1.02 6.03 1.47
C CYS A 52 -0.82 7.39 0.78
N LEU A 53 -1.90 8.06 0.38
CA LEU A 53 -1.85 9.34 -0.33
C LEU A 53 -1.35 10.46 0.58
N ILE A 54 -1.79 10.50 1.85
CA ILE A 54 -1.27 11.42 2.86
C ILE A 54 0.23 11.19 3.07
N ILE A 55 0.65 9.93 3.27
CA ILE A 55 2.07 9.62 3.48
C ILE A 55 2.89 10.03 2.26
N CYS A 56 2.45 9.70 1.05
CA CYS A 56 3.08 10.15 -0.19
C CYS A 56 3.17 11.69 -0.27
N TYR A 57 2.11 12.41 0.07
CA TYR A 57 2.06 13.88 0.00
C TYR A 57 3.13 14.56 0.85
N PHE A 58 3.41 14.01 2.05
CA PHE A 58 4.45 14.53 2.93
C PHE A 58 5.85 13.99 2.62
N TYR A 59 5.99 12.70 2.29
CA TYR A 59 7.30 12.04 2.17
C TYR A 59 7.96 12.18 0.79
N VAL A 60 7.19 12.08 -0.31
CA VAL A 60 7.71 12.22 -1.67
C VAL A 60 8.58 13.48 -1.88
N PRO A 61 8.15 14.69 -1.48
CA PRO A 61 8.98 15.90 -1.59
C PRO A 61 10.25 15.84 -0.74
N ILE A 62 10.25 15.13 0.40
CA ILE A 62 11.40 14.98 1.30
C ILE A 62 12.48 14.08 0.68
N ILE A 63 12.07 13.14 -0.17
CA ILE A 63 12.96 12.26 -0.95
C ILE A 63 13.57 13.04 -2.14
N GLY A 64 12.99 14.18 -2.52
CA GLY A 64 13.53 15.04 -3.58
C GLY A 64 13.30 14.52 -5.00
N ILE A 65 12.41 13.53 -5.18
CA ILE A 65 12.04 13.01 -6.50
C ILE A 65 11.00 13.94 -7.11
N THR A 66 11.39 14.66 -8.16
CA THR A 66 10.52 15.61 -8.88
C THR A 66 10.09 15.12 -10.26
N THR A 67 10.72 14.06 -10.78
CA THR A 67 10.44 13.52 -12.12
C THR A 67 9.27 12.52 -12.07
N ASP A 68 8.34 12.62 -13.03
CA ASP A 68 7.19 11.70 -13.15
C ASP A 68 7.61 10.22 -13.21
N GLN A 69 8.69 9.93 -13.94
CA GLN A 69 9.25 8.58 -14.02
C GLN A 69 9.78 8.07 -12.68
N GLY A 70 10.43 8.94 -11.89
CA GLY A 70 10.92 8.59 -10.56
C GLY A 70 9.79 8.33 -9.57
N LEU A 71 8.69 9.10 -9.67
CA LEU A 71 7.48 8.92 -8.87
C LEU A 71 6.79 7.58 -9.17
N LEU A 72 6.67 7.23 -10.45
CA LEU A 72 6.16 5.93 -10.87
C LEU A 72 7.05 4.79 -10.40
N LEU A 73 8.37 4.93 -10.55
CA LEU A 73 9.31 3.90 -10.09
C LEU A 73 9.25 3.72 -8.57
N LEU A 74 9.09 4.81 -7.81
CA LEU A 74 8.88 4.77 -6.36
C LEU A 74 7.58 4.05 -6.00
N GLY A 75 6.50 4.31 -6.74
CA GLY A 75 5.22 3.63 -6.56
C GLY A 75 5.29 2.13 -6.89
N ILE A 76 5.97 1.75 -7.97
CA ILE A 76 6.16 0.35 -8.39
C ILE A 76 7.01 -0.40 -7.38
N SER A 77 8.11 0.20 -6.92
CA SER A 77 8.98 -0.40 -5.91
C SER A 77 8.28 -0.53 -4.56
N LEU A 78 7.49 0.47 -4.17
CA LEU A 78 6.63 0.40 -2.98
C LEU A 78 5.60 -0.72 -3.10
N SER A 79 4.88 -0.82 -4.22
CA SER A 79 3.86 -1.86 -4.40
C SER A 79 4.48 -3.26 -4.42
N ALA A 80 5.63 -3.43 -5.05
CA ALA A 80 6.39 -4.68 -5.00
C ALA A 80 6.83 -5.03 -3.56
N PHE A 81 7.30 -4.05 -2.80
CA PHE A 81 7.68 -4.23 -1.40
C PHE A 81 6.47 -4.61 -0.53
N MET A 82 5.35 -3.91 -0.68
CA MET A 82 4.10 -4.22 0.02
C MET A 82 3.58 -5.61 -0.33
N LEU A 83 3.65 -5.99 -1.61
CA LEU A 83 3.28 -7.33 -2.05
C LEU A 83 4.12 -8.41 -1.35
N LEU A 84 5.44 -8.22 -1.32
CA LEU A 84 6.37 -9.12 -0.62
C LEU A 84 6.07 -9.16 0.88
N PHE A 85 5.83 -8.01 1.50
CA PHE A 85 5.50 -7.89 2.91
C PHE A 85 4.19 -8.60 3.26
N ASP A 86 3.12 -8.39 2.48
CA ASP A 86 1.83 -9.06 2.66
C ASP A 86 1.92 -10.57 2.47
N VAL A 87 2.68 -11.05 1.47
CA VAL A 87 2.95 -12.48 1.28
C VAL A 87 3.70 -13.03 2.48
N PHE A 88 4.70 -12.30 2.99
CA PHE A 88 5.47 -12.70 4.15
C PHE A 88 4.59 -12.77 5.41
N LEU A 89 3.76 -11.75 5.64
CA LEU A 89 2.81 -11.69 6.76
C LEU A 89 1.77 -12.81 6.66
N GLY A 90 1.16 -13.01 5.50
CA GLY A 90 0.19 -14.07 5.25
C GLY A 90 0.76 -15.48 5.46
N LYS A 91 2.03 -15.68 5.06
CA LYS A 91 2.69 -16.97 5.22
C LYS A 91 3.20 -17.21 6.65
N PHE A 92 3.86 -16.24 7.27
CA PHE A 92 4.47 -16.42 8.59
C PHE A 92 3.48 -16.20 9.74
N VAL A 93 2.64 -15.16 9.67
CA VAL A 93 1.72 -14.80 10.75
C VAL A 93 0.42 -15.60 10.64
N MET A 94 -0.17 -15.68 9.45
CA MET A 94 -1.44 -16.39 9.25
C MET A 94 -1.29 -17.88 8.90
N LYS A 95 -0.06 -18.38 8.69
CA LYS A 95 0.23 -19.75 8.22
C LYS A 95 -0.60 -20.14 6.98
N ALA A 96 -0.96 -19.15 6.16
CA ALA A 96 -1.76 -19.39 4.98
C ALA A 96 -0.95 -20.15 3.92
N LYS A 97 -1.60 -21.11 3.24
CA LYS A 97 -0.98 -21.81 2.12
C LYS A 97 -0.71 -20.80 0.99
N LEU A 98 0.44 -20.93 0.32
CA LEU A 98 0.83 -20.04 -0.79
C LEU A 98 -0.24 -20.01 -1.89
N SER A 99 -0.95 -21.12 -2.11
CA SER A 99 -2.09 -21.20 -3.02
C SER A 99 -3.22 -20.24 -2.65
N VAL A 100 -3.51 -20.04 -1.37
CA VAL A 100 -4.54 -19.09 -0.89
C VAL A 100 -4.08 -17.65 -1.07
N ILE A 101 -2.79 -17.37 -0.86
CA ILE A 101 -2.20 -16.03 -1.06
C ILE A 101 -2.21 -15.65 -2.55
N LEU A 102 -1.88 -16.60 -3.43
CA LEU A 102 -1.99 -16.42 -4.89
C LEU A 102 -3.43 -16.29 -5.36
N ASP A 103 -4.37 -16.99 -4.72
CA ASP A 103 -5.81 -16.83 -4.95
C ASP A 103 -6.29 -15.42 -4.54
N ASP A 104 -5.78 -14.90 -3.43
CA ASP A 104 -6.04 -13.56 -2.92
C ASP A 104 -5.42 -12.48 -3.85
N LEU A 105 -4.34 -12.78 -4.57
CA LEU A 105 -3.76 -11.89 -5.58
C LEU A 105 -4.49 -11.92 -6.92
N ASN A 106 -5.42 -12.84 -7.11
CA ASN A 106 -6.08 -13.03 -8.38
C ASN A 106 -7.23 -12.01 -8.55
N ILE A 107 -6.97 -10.97 -9.35
CA ILE A 107 -7.93 -9.91 -9.73
C ILE A 107 -9.25 -10.53 -10.22
N PHE A 108 -9.17 -11.64 -10.94
CA PHE A 108 -10.31 -12.34 -11.55
C PHE A 108 -11.23 -13.06 -10.55
N LYS A 109 -10.78 -13.31 -9.31
CA LYS A 109 -11.62 -13.90 -8.25
C LYS A 109 -12.35 -12.84 -7.40
N GLY A 110 -12.30 -11.57 -7.79
CA GLY A 110 -13.02 -10.49 -7.13
C GLY A 110 -12.30 -9.94 -5.90
N ASN A 111 -10.99 -10.21 -5.78
CA ASN A 111 -10.24 -9.75 -4.64
C ASN A 111 -9.53 -8.42 -4.93
N LEU A 112 -9.95 -7.37 -4.23
CA LEU A 112 -9.54 -5.99 -4.48
C LEU A 112 -8.08 -5.68 -4.06
N LEU A 113 -7.30 -6.67 -3.66
CA LEU A 113 -5.93 -6.50 -3.18
C LEU A 113 -5.02 -5.98 -4.31
N ALA A 114 -5.07 -6.62 -5.46
CA ALA A 114 -4.33 -6.19 -6.64
C ALA A 114 -4.81 -4.83 -7.18
N VAL A 115 -6.10 -4.49 -7.03
CA VAL A 115 -6.61 -3.15 -7.34
C VAL A 115 -6.01 -2.10 -6.40
N GLY A 116 -5.89 -2.43 -5.11
CA GLY A 116 -5.19 -1.60 -4.12
C GLY A 116 -3.74 -1.33 -4.51
N LEU A 117 -2.97 -2.38 -4.84
CA LEU A 117 -1.57 -2.28 -5.29
C LEU A 117 -1.39 -1.41 -6.55
N ILE A 118 -2.27 -1.57 -7.54
CA ILE A 118 -2.26 -0.75 -8.75
C ILE A 118 -2.52 0.72 -8.38
N LEU A 119 -3.57 1.01 -7.61
CA LEU A 119 -3.87 2.38 -7.17
C LEU A 119 -2.76 2.99 -6.33
N MET A 120 -2.10 2.19 -5.50
CA MET A 120 -0.97 2.59 -4.67
C MET A 120 0.24 3.01 -5.50
N THR A 121 0.45 2.33 -6.63
CA THR A 121 1.52 2.67 -7.58
C THR A 121 1.35 4.07 -8.16
N PHE A 122 0.10 4.53 -8.32
CA PHE A 122 -0.21 5.89 -8.79
C PHE A 122 -0.31 6.94 -7.67
N CYS A 123 -0.39 6.53 -6.39
CA CYS A 123 -0.48 7.45 -5.25
C CYS A 123 0.65 8.50 -5.18
N PRO A 124 1.95 8.18 -5.36
CA PRO A 124 3.00 9.21 -5.31
C PRO A 124 2.86 10.26 -6.42
N LEU A 125 2.42 9.85 -7.62
CA LEU A 125 2.19 10.75 -8.74
C LEU A 125 0.96 11.65 -8.49
N LEU A 126 -0.12 11.07 -7.97
CA LEU A 126 -1.32 11.82 -7.57
C LEU A 126 -1.00 12.83 -6.46
N ALA A 127 -0.20 12.43 -5.47
CA ALA A 127 0.16 13.30 -4.34
C ALA A 127 0.93 14.55 -4.79
N ILE A 128 1.89 14.41 -5.71
CA ILE A 128 2.62 15.55 -6.29
C ILE A 128 1.71 16.41 -7.17
N LYS A 129 0.87 15.82 -8.01
CA LYS A 129 -0.12 16.58 -8.80
C LYS A 129 -1.05 17.40 -7.90
N LEU A 130 -1.56 16.78 -6.83
CA LEU A 130 -2.42 17.45 -5.86
C LEU A 130 -1.69 18.60 -5.18
N ARG A 131 -0.41 18.42 -4.85
CA ARG A 131 0.44 19.45 -4.25
C ARG A 131 0.77 20.60 -5.20
N ASN A 132 0.96 20.35 -6.49
CA ASN A 132 1.22 21.40 -7.47
C ASN A 132 -0.02 22.26 -7.78
N ILE A 133 -1.23 21.76 -7.46
CA ILE A 133 -2.50 22.47 -7.67
C ILE A 133 -2.89 23.35 -6.46
N LEU A 134 -2.43 22.99 -5.27
CA LEU A 134 -2.79 23.59 -3.96
C LEU A 134 -1.77 24.65 -3.53
#